data_AF-A0A0L6JSR8-F1
#
_entry.id   AF-A0A0L6JSR8-F1
#
_cell.length_a   1.000
_cell.length_b   1.000
_cell.length_c   1.000
_cell.angle_alpha   90.00
_cell.angle_beta   90.00
_cell.angle_gamma   90.00
#
_symmetry.space_group_name_H-M   'P 1'
#
loop_
_entity.id
_entity.type
_entity.pdbx_description
1 polymer ?
#
loop_
_entity_poly.entity_id
_entity_poly.type
_entity_poly.pdbx_seq_one_letter_code
_entity_poly.pdbx_strand_id
1 'polypeptide(L)'
;MDLLDISPCTGCSLSKLADGATDTSVLMMAKELYRNNKPVIIGIATNDGLGISAKSIGILLSTKNTYFIPFGHDNPIDKPNSLVAKFELTVPAVIEALKNQQIQPVLEKY
;
A
#
# COMPACT_ATOMS: atom_id res chain seq x y z
N MET A 1 11.92 -15.47 -0.32
CA MET A 1 10.99 -14.43 -0.79
C MET A 1 11.68 -13.09 -0.68
N ASP A 2 11.70 -12.30 -1.75
CA ASP A 2 12.48 -11.07 -1.82
C ASP A 2 11.63 -9.81 -1.64
N LEU A 3 10.32 -9.95 -1.86
CA LEU A 3 9.32 -8.88 -1.76
C LEU A 3 7.94 -9.50 -1.53
N LEU A 4 7.04 -8.79 -0.84
CA LEU A 4 5.60 -9.08 -0.78
C LEU A 4 4.82 -7.96 -1.47
N ASP A 5 3.90 -8.32 -2.36
CA ASP A 5 2.90 -7.41 -2.90
C ASP A 5 1.53 -7.74 -2.29
N ILE A 6 0.91 -6.77 -1.64
CA ILE A 6 -0.45 -6.84 -1.09
C ILE A 6 -1.35 -6.02 -1.99
N SER A 7 -1.93 -6.68 -2.99
CA SER A 7 -2.71 -6.05 -4.04
C SER A 7 -3.88 -6.96 -4.47
N PRO A 8 -5.15 -6.59 -4.21
CA PRO A 8 -5.60 -5.38 -3.53
C PRO A 8 -5.39 -5.42 -2.00
N CYS A 9 -5.01 -4.28 -1.42
CA CYS A 9 -5.00 -4.03 0.02
C CYS A 9 -6.26 -3.23 0.41
N THR A 10 -7.24 -3.92 1.00
CA THR A 10 -8.48 -3.30 1.52
C THR A 10 -8.19 -2.41 2.73
N GLY A 11 -9.10 -1.49 3.05
CA GLY A 11 -8.98 -0.63 4.25
C GLY A 11 -8.75 -1.42 5.54
N CYS A 12 -9.42 -2.57 5.71
CA CYS A 12 -9.23 -3.43 6.88
C CYS A 12 -7.79 -3.97 6.98
N SER A 13 -7.26 -4.53 5.90
CA SER A 13 -5.88 -5.03 5.84
C SER A 13 -4.87 -3.90 6.04
N LEU A 14 -5.13 -2.74 5.45
CA LEU A 14 -4.28 -1.55 5.55
C LEU A 14 -4.19 -1.05 7.00
N SER A 15 -5.32 -0.91 7.69
CA SER A 15 -5.34 -0.47 9.08
C SER A 15 -4.65 -1.46 10.00
N LYS A 16 -4.92 -2.76 9.83
CA LYS A 16 -4.26 -3.82 10.59
C LYS A 16 -2.74 -3.84 10.36
N LEU A 17 -2.30 -3.63 9.12
CA LEU A 17 -0.88 -3.55 8.80
C LEU A 17 -0.22 -2.33 9.45
N ALA A 18 -0.86 -1.16 9.39
CA ALA A 18 -0.38 0.06 10.03
C ALA A 18 -0.28 -0.07 11.55
N ASP A 19 -1.20 -0.82 12.17
CA ASP A 19 -1.19 -1.09 13.62
C ASP A 19 -0.28 -2.29 14.01
N GLY A 20 0.36 -2.96 13.04
CA GLY A 20 1.28 -4.07 13.29
C GLY A 20 0.59 -5.40 13.67
N ALA A 21 -0.69 -5.56 13.37
CA ALA A 21 -1.43 -6.80 13.59
C ALA A 21 -0.93 -7.93 12.68
N THR A 22 -1.14 -9.18 13.11
CA THR A 22 -0.66 -10.40 12.40
C THR A 22 -1.67 -11.54 12.46
N ASP A 23 -2.96 -11.19 12.51
CA ASP A 23 -4.08 -12.13 12.61
C ASP A 23 -4.43 -12.82 11.28
N THR A 24 -3.75 -12.47 10.18
CA THR A 24 -3.88 -13.13 8.88
C THR A 24 -2.51 -13.56 8.36
N SER A 25 -2.49 -14.57 7.49
CA SER A 25 -1.25 -15.05 6.85
C SER A 25 -0.52 -13.95 6.08
N VAL A 26 -1.25 -13.09 5.36
CA VAL A 26 -0.67 -11.97 4.60
C VAL A 26 0.04 -10.98 5.52
N LEU A 27 -0.58 -10.61 6.64
CA LEU A 27 0.03 -9.67 7.60
C LEU A 27 1.21 -10.30 8.35
N MET A 28 1.14 -11.61 8.65
CA MET A 28 2.28 -12.33 9.22
C MET A 28 3.47 -12.35 8.27
N MET A 29 3.25 -12.54 6.97
CA MET A 29 4.31 -12.48 5.95
C MET A 29 4.89 -11.06 5.82
N ALA A 30 4.05 -10.03 5.85
CA ALA A 30 4.53 -8.65 5.84
C ALA A 30 5.46 -8.37 7.03
N LYS A 31 5.10 -8.86 8.23
CA LYS A 31 5.94 -8.73 9.43
C LYS A 31 7.27 -9.49 9.31
N GLU A 32 7.25 -10.68 8.71
CA GLU A 32 8.48 -11.46 8.43
C GLU A 32 9.42 -10.70 7.50
N LEU A 33 8.91 -10.07 6.44
CA LEU A 33 9.71 -9.25 5.55
C LEU A 33 10.25 -7.98 6.22
N TYR A 34 9.43 -7.27 7.00
CA TYR A 34 9.91 -6.11 7.75
C TYR A 34 11.05 -6.48 8.70
N ARG A 35 10.96 -7.64 9.39
CA ARG A 35 12.04 -8.16 10.25
C ARG A 35 13.34 -8.39 9.47
N ASN A 36 13.23 -8.83 8.21
CA ASN A 36 14.36 -9.12 7.33
C ASN A 36 14.79 -7.92 6.46
N ASN A 37 14.31 -6.71 6.76
CA ASN A 37 14.53 -5.49 5.96
C ASN A 37 14.19 -5.67 4.46
N LYS A 38 13.13 -6.40 4.18
CA LYS A 38 12.66 -6.65 2.81
C LYS A 38 11.45 -5.77 2.46
N PRO A 39 11.32 -5.37 1.19
CA PRO A 39 10.24 -4.51 0.72
C PRO A 39 8.86 -5.17 0.81
N VAL A 40 7.87 -4.39 1.24
CA VAL A 40 6.44 -4.70 1.15
C VAL A 40 5.78 -3.63 0.29
N ILE A 41 5.07 -4.06 -0.75
CA ILE A 41 4.32 -3.19 -1.66
C ILE A 41 2.83 -3.27 -1.32
N ILE A 42 2.18 -2.11 -1.38
CA ILE A 42 0.76 -1.95 -1.06
C ILE A 42 0.05 -1.38 -2.29
N GLY A 43 -0.90 -2.14 -2.83
CA GLY A 43 -1.88 -1.67 -3.80
C GLY A 43 -3.19 -1.33 -3.11
N ILE A 44 -3.36 -0.08 -2.67
CA ILE A 44 -4.58 0.31 -1.94
C ILE A 44 -5.83 0.17 -2.82
N ALA A 45 -6.91 -0.33 -2.22
CA ALA A 45 -8.23 -0.34 -2.84
C ALA A 45 -9.28 -0.18 -1.74
N THR A 46 -9.64 1.07 -1.43
CA THR A 46 -10.59 1.35 -0.35
C THR A 46 -11.40 2.61 -0.62
N ASN A 47 -12.67 2.59 -0.22
CA ASN A 47 -13.62 3.69 -0.42
C ASN A 47 -13.54 4.78 0.66
N ASP A 48 -12.77 4.54 1.72
CA ASP A 48 -12.54 5.45 2.85
C ASP A 48 -11.07 5.91 2.94
N GLY A 49 -10.36 5.89 1.81
CA GLY A 49 -8.94 6.22 1.68
C GLY A 49 -8.57 7.62 2.18
N LEU A 50 -9.41 8.63 1.91
CA LEU A 50 -9.30 9.96 2.51
C LEU A 50 -10.08 10.12 3.83
N GLY A 51 -10.74 9.07 4.28
CA GLY A 51 -11.47 9.02 5.56
C GLY A 51 -10.63 8.35 6.65
N ILE A 52 -11.19 7.29 7.25
CA ILE A 52 -10.55 6.59 8.38
C ILE A 52 -9.22 5.95 7.95
N SER A 53 -9.16 5.38 6.74
CA SER A 53 -7.95 4.75 6.20
C SER A 53 -6.81 5.75 5.95
N ALA A 54 -7.07 7.06 5.87
CA ALA A 54 -6.05 8.08 5.60
C ALA A 54 -4.92 8.06 6.64
N LYS A 55 -5.27 7.83 7.92
CA LYS A 55 -4.28 7.69 9.00
C LYS A 55 -3.33 6.52 8.72
N SER A 56 -3.88 5.37 8.31
CA SER A 56 -3.12 4.16 8.02
C SER A 56 -2.24 4.34 6.79
N ILE A 57 -2.74 5.00 5.74
CA ILE A 57 -1.94 5.39 4.57
C ILE A 57 -0.74 6.25 5.00
N GLY A 58 -0.97 7.29 5.81
CA GLY A 58 0.09 8.19 6.28
C GLY A 58 1.17 7.49 7.11
N ILE A 59 0.78 6.60 8.03
CA ILE A 59 1.71 5.77 8.80
C ILE A 59 2.57 4.92 7.86
N LEU A 60 1.94 4.20 6.93
CA LEU A 60 2.63 3.28 6.04
C LEU A 60 3.51 3.99 5.01
N LEU A 61 3.13 5.18 4.53
CA LEU A 61 3.98 6.02 3.67
C LEU A 61 5.29 6.42 4.32
N SER A 62 5.32 6.55 5.65
CA SER A 62 6.53 6.87 6.42
C SER A 62 7.26 5.63 6.96
N THR A 63 6.72 4.44 6.76
CA THR A 63 7.25 3.19 7.30
C THR A 63 8.39 2.67 6.41
N LYS A 64 9.53 2.33 7.03
CA LYS A 64 10.70 1.81 6.30
C LYS A 64 10.35 0.51 5.56
N ASN A 65 10.88 0.35 4.34
CA ASN A 65 10.65 -0.79 3.46
C ASN A 65 9.18 -1.00 3.06
N THR A 66 8.33 0.02 3.23
CA THR A 66 6.95 0.02 2.75
C THR A 66 6.88 0.90 1.52
N TYR A 67 6.27 0.38 0.45
CA TYR A 67 6.14 1.06 -0.84
C TYR A 67 4.71 0.95 -1.32
N PHE A 68 4.28 1.93 -2.12
CA PHE A 68 2.94 1.98 -2.68
C PHE A 68 3.00 1.83 -4.18
N ILE A 69 2.06 1.06 -4.73
CA ILE A 69 1.68 1.22 -6.14
C ILE A 69 1.05 2.61 -6.25
N PRO A 70 1.43 3.45 -7.23
CA PRO A 70 0.89 4.78 -7.36
C PRO A 70 -0.65 4.77 -7.35
N PHE A 71 -1.25 5.71 -6.64
CA PHE A 71 -2.67 5.70 -6.35
C PHE A 71 -3.29 7.08 -6.43
N GLY A 72 -4.61 7.11 -6.58
CA GLY A 72 -5.39 8.33 -6.71
C GLY A 72 -6.88 8.07 -6.52
N HIS A 73 -7.70 9.10 -6.72
CA HIS A 73 -9.15 8.99 -6.66
C HIS A 73 -9.68 8.33 -7.91
N ASP A 74 -10.42 7.22 -7.79
CA ASP A 74 -11.01 6.54 -8.93
C ASP A 74 -12.29 7.23 -9.45
N ASN A 75 -13.12 7.74 -8.54
CA ASN A 75 -14.32 8.50 -8.88
C ASN A 75 -14.57 9.57 -7.81
N PRO A 76 -14.00 10.77 -7.96
CA PRO A 76 -14.13 11.85 -6.98
C PRO A 76 -15.57 12.34 -6.75
N ILE A 77 -16.46 12.20 -7.75
CA ILE A 77 -17.82 12.74 -7.69
C ILE A 77 -18.71 11.80 -6.85
N ASP A 78 -18.74 10.52 -7.20
CA ASP A 78 -19.62 9.56 -6.51
C ASP A 78 -18.97 8.96 -5.26
N LYS A 79 -17.63 8.92 -5.21
CA LYS A 79 -16.84 8.29 -4.15
C LYS A 79 -15.70 9.23 -3.68
N PRO A 80 -16.02 10.37 -3.05
CA PRO A 80 -15.05 11.43 -2.74
C PRO A 80 -13.91 11.01 -1.80
N ASN A 81 -14.10 9.95 -1.00
CA ASN A 81 -13.06 9.43 -0.11
C ASN A 81 -12.32 8.22 -0.67
N SER A 82 -12.69 7.73 -1.86
CA SER A 82 -12.14 6.51 -2.42
C SER A 82 -10.77 6.75 -3.02
N LEU A 83 -9.84 5.84 -2.71
CA LEU A 83 -8.50 5.79 -3.27
C LEU A 83 -8.21 4.38 -3.77
N VAL A 84 -7.71 4.31 -5.00
CA VAL A 84 -7.38 3.05 -5.68
C VAL A 84 -6.01 3.17 -6.33
N ALA A 85 -5.22 2.10 -6.19
CA ALA A 85 -3.94 1.96 -6.88
C ALA A 85 -4.13 1.77 -8.38
N LYS A 86 -3.28 2.42 -9.18
CA LYS A 86 -3.15 2.14 -10.61
C LYS A 86 -2.41 0.81 -10.78
N PHE A 87 -3.16 -0.30 -10.75
CA PHE A 87 -2.59 -1.66 -10.80
C PHE A 87 -1.75 -1.95 -12.05
N GLU A 88 -1.93 -1.18 -13.13
CA GLU A 88 -1.05 -1.20 -14.30
C GLU A 88 0.42 -0.84 -13.96
N LEU A 89 0.65 -0.12 -12.86
CA LEU A 89 1.95 0.29 -12.36
C LEU A 89 2.54 -0.68 -11.31
N THR A 90 1.94 -1.86 -11.09
CA THR A 90 2.46 -2.87 -10.15
C THR A 90 3.88 -3.30 -10.50
N VAL A 91 4.14 -3.67 -11.75
CA VAL A 91 5.48 -4.13 -12.17
C VAL A 91 6.54 -3.01 -12.02
N PRO A 92 6.29 -1.77 -12.50
CA PRO A 92 7.16 -0.63 -12.20
C PRO A 92 7.42 -0.43 -10.69
N ALA A 93 6.38 -0.51 -9.86
CA ALA A 93 6.51 -0.37 -8.42
C ALA A 93 7.40 -1.47 -7.81
N VAL A 94 7.27 -2.71 -8.27
CA VAL A 94 8.13 -3.85 -7.87
C VAL A 94 9.59 -3.58 -8.20
N ILE A 95 9.89 -3.11 -9.41
CA ILE A 95 11.26 -2.85 -9.85
C ILE A 95 11.93 -1.78 -8.97
N GLU A 96 11.23 -0.71 -8.62
CA GLU A 96 11.76 0.35 -7.77
C GLU A 96 11.85 -0.07 -6.29
N ALA A 97 10.86 -0.81 -5.78
CA ALA A 97 10.88 -1.33 -4.41
C ALA A 97 12.06 -2.29 -4.17
N LEU A 98 12.45 -3.09 -5.16
CA LEU A 98 13.65 -3.93 -5.10
C LEU A 98 14.96 -3.12 -4.99
N LYS A 99 14.95 -1.85 -5.43
CA LYS A 99 16.05 -0.89 -5.23
C LYS A 99 15.91 -0.09 -3.94
N ASN A 100 14.94 -0.43 -3.10
CA ASN A 100 14.51 0.31 -1.91
C ASN A 100 14.00 1.73 -2.20
N GLN A 101 13.41 1.95 -3.39
CA GLN A 101 12.90 3.26 -3.81
C GLN A 101 11.39 3.22 -3.99
N GLN A 102 10.73 4.30 -3.60
CA GLN A 102 9.32 4.52 -3.93
C GLN A 102 9.23 5.01 -5.37
N ILE A 103 8.47 4.31 -6.21
CA ILE A 103 8.15 4.80 -7.55
C ILE A 103 7.47 6.18 -7.47
N GLN A 104 7.91 7.08 -8.34
CA GLN A 104 7.37 8.44 -8.47
C GLN A 104 6.81 8.67 -9.88
N PRO A 105 5.71 9.45 -10.01
CA PRO A 105 4.92 10.00 -8.92
C PRO A 105 4.12 8.92 -8.18
N VAL A 106 4.03 8.99 -6.85
CA VAL A 106 3.19 8.07 -6.05
C VAL A 106 1.71 8.49 -6.04
N LEU A 107 1.44 9.80 -6.15
CA LEU A 107 0.09 10.34 -6.26
C LEU A 107 -0.24 10.55 -7.74
N GLU A 108 -1.25 9.84 -8.19
CA GLU A 108 -1.65 9.78 -9.59
C GLU A 108 -3.01 10.42 -9.83
N LYS A 109 -3.20 10.94 -11.05
CA LYS A 109 -4.51 11.43 -11.51
C LYS A 109 -5.22 10.32 -12.27
N TYR A 110 -6.47 10.05 -11.92
CA TYR A 110 -7.37 9.26 -12.76
C TYR A 110 -8.03 10.14 -13.82
#